data_AF-A0A9W5TZD3-F1
#
_entry.id   AF-A0A9W5TZD3-F1
#
_cell.length_a   1.000
_cell.length_b   1.000
_cell.length_c   1.000
_cell.angle_alpha   90.00
_cell.angle_beta   90.00
_cell.angle_gamma   90.00
#
_symmetry.space_group_name_H-M   'P 1'
#
loop_
_entity.id
_entity.type
_entity.pdbx_description
1 polymer ?
#
loop_
_entity_poly.entity_id
_entity_poly.type
_entity_poly.pdbx_seq_one_letter_code
_entity_poly.pdbx_strand_id
1 'polypeptide(L)'
;MRDSEEPNVNMLELTNIHYSVHKKCIFKGATTSLKNGECVAITGDNGSGKSTLLKIIAGLMVPNKGNVKIDSRKILAMSRNRRLSHCVLHQ
;
A
#
# COMPACT_ATOMS: atom_id res chain seq x y z
N MET A 1 -21.36 -10.95 29.10
CA MET A 1 -21.31 -10.62 27.66
C MET A 1 -20.54 -9.32 27.54
N ARG A 2 -19.31 -9.37 27.03
CA ARG A 2 -18.51 -8.20 26.69
C ARG A 2 -18.14 -8.39 25.23
N ASP A 3 -19.01 -7.91 24.36
CA ASP A 3 -18.78 -7.81 22.94
C ASP A 3 -17.51 -6.98 22.74
N SER A 4 -16.43 -7.71 22.51
CA SER A 4 -15.11 -7.17 22.25
C SER A 4 -15.11 -6.83 20.76
N GLU A 5 -15.75 -5.73 20.39
CA GLU A 5 -15.48 -5.07 19.11
C GLU A 5 -14.07 -4.46 19.22
N GLU A 6 -13.05 -5.32 19.14
CA GLU A 6 -11.73 -4.85 18.72
C GLU A 6 -11.99 -4.17 17.38
N PRO A 7 -11.73 -2.85 17.26
CA PRO A 7 -12.07 -2.13 16.05
C PRO A 7 -11.36 -2.90 14.95
N ASN A 8 -12.12 -3.37 13.95
CA ASN A 8 -11.53 -4.07 12.84
C ASN A 8 -10.70 -3.06 12.05
N VAL A 9 -9.48 -2.81 12.52
CA VAL A 9 -8.64 -1.71 12.07
C VAL A 9 -8.34 -1.99 10.62
N ASN A 10 -8.74 -1.07 9.74
CA ASN A 10 -8.37 -1.14 8.34
C ASN A 10 -6.84 -1.19 8.25
N MET A 11 -6.32 -2.39 7.96
CA MET A 11 -4.89 -2.66 7.88
C MET A 11 -4.30 -2.02 6.62
N LEU A 12 -5.05 -1.92 5.52
CA LEU A 12 -4.63 -1.25 4.30
C LEU A 12 -5.78 -0.46 3.71
N GLU A 13 -5.53 0.78 3.30
CA GLU A 13 -6.51 1.67 2.69
C GLU A 13 -5.87 2.35 1.47
N LEU A 14 -6.48 2.13 0.32
CA LEU A 14 -6.10 2.70 -0.97
C LEU A 14 -7.22 3.63 -1.41
N THR A 15 -6.94 4.90 -1.61
CA THR A 15 -7.93 5.90 -2.01
C THR A 15 -7.54 6.53 -3.34
N ASN A 16 -8.38 6.36 -4.36
CA ASN A 16 -8.22 6.97 -5.69
C ASN A 16 -6.81 6.75 -6.27
N ILE A 17 -6.31 5.52 -6.24
CA ILE A 17 -4.97 5.18 -6.73
C ILE A 17 -4.98 5.22 -8.26
N HIS A 18 -4.19 6.13 -8.82
CA HIS A 18 -3.87 6.16 -10.24
C HIS A 18 -2.42 5.81 -10.43
N TYR A 19 -2.16 4.89 -11.36
CA TYR A 19 -0.80 4.49 -11.67
C TYR A 19 -0.70 4.08 -13.14
N SER A 20 0.31 4.63 -13.82
CA SER A 20 0.53 4.42 -15.25
C SER A 20 1.98 4.03 -15.52
N VAL A 21 2.18 2.99 -16.32
CA VAL A 21 3.50 2.45 -16.68
C VAL A 21 3.69 2.60 -18.18
N HIS A 22 4.75 3.28 -18.61
CA HIS A 22 5.15 3.35 -20.02
C HIS A 22 3.98 3.60 -21.00
N LYS A 23 3.09 4.56 -20.68
CA LYS A 23 1.86 4.94 -21.41
C LYS A 23 0.64 4.03 -21.26
N LYS A 24 0.74 2.90 -20.56
CA LYS A 24 -0.42 2.06 -20.20
C LYS A 24 -0.93 2.44 -18.82
N CYS A 25 -2.18 2.89 -18.76
CA CYS A 25 -2.84 3.19 -17.50
C CYS A 25 -3.25 1.87 -16.84
N ILE A 26 -2.64 1.56 -15.69
CA ILE A 26 -2.83 0.28 -14.99
C ILE A 26 -3.97 0.42 -13.98
N PHE A 27 -3.91 1.48 -13.16
CA PHE A 27 -4.93 1.80 -12.17
C PHE A 27 -5.52 3.17 -12.48
N LYS A 28 -6.84 3.27 -12.58
CA LYS A 28 -7.60 4.50 -12.90
C LYS A 28 -8.55 4.90 -11.76
N GLY A 29 -8.00 5.09 -10.56
CA GLY A 29 -8.80 5.44 -9.38
C GLY A 29 -9.23 4.22 -8.57
N ALA A 30 -8.34 3.23 -8.44
CA ALA A 30 -8.60 2.07 -7.61
C ALA A 30 -8.72 2.50 -6.14
N THR A 31 -9.85 2.19 -5.53
CA THR A 31 -10.12 2.45 -4.12
C THR A 31 -10.45 1.11 -3.48
N THR A 32 -9.67 0.71 -2.48
CA THR A 32 -9.89 -0.54 -1.77
C THR A 32 -9.46 -0.39 -0.32
N SER A 33 -10.18 -1.02 0.58
CA SER A 33 -9.88 -1.06 2.00
C SER A 33 -9.83 -2.51 2.42
N LEU A 34 -8.73 -2.90 3.06
CA LEU A 34 -8.52 -4.21 3.63
C LEU A 34 -8.55 -4.09 5.15
N LYS A 35 -9.34 -4.95 5.78
CA LYS A 35 -9.41 -5.04 7.23
C LYS A 35 -8.43 -6.08 7.77
N ASN A 36 -8.14 -6.00 9.07
CA ASN A 36 -7.26 -6.97 9.69
C ASN A 36 -7.91 -8.37 9.65
N GLY A 37 -7.17 -9.38 9.17
CA GLY A 37 -7.70 -10.73 8.95
C GLY A 37 -8.38 -10.96 7.60
N GLU A 38 -8.46 -9.96 6.72
CA GLU A 38 -8.92 -10.14 5.34
C GLU A 38 -7.74 -10.39 4.39
N CYS A 39 -7.94 -11.28 3.41
CA CYS A 39 -6.97 -11.57 2.35
C CYS A 39 -7.47 -11.00 1.02
N VAL A 40 -6.72 -10.06 0.43
CA VAL A 40 -6.98 -9.58 -0.94
C VAL A 40 -6.02 -10.21 -1.93
N ALA A 41 -6.58 -10.85 -2.95
CA ALA A 41 -5.83 -11.36 -4.08
C ALA A 41 -5.70 -10.29 -5.17
N ILE A 42 -4.46 -9.96 -5.54
CA ILE A 42 -4.18 -9.09 -6.69
C ILE A 42 -4.16 -9.96 -7.95
N THR A 43 -5.28 -9.99 -8.65
CA THR A 43 -5.44 -10.70 -9.93
C THR A 43 -5.37 -9.73 -11.12
N GLY A 44 -4.91 -10.22 -12.27
CA GLY A 44 -4.83 -9.47 -13.52
C GLY A 44 -3.88 -10.14 -14.51
N ASP A 45 -3.88 -9.70 -15.77
CA ASP A 45 -3.05 -10.29 -16.83
C ASP A 45 -1.55 -10.09 -16.63
N ASN A 46 -0.72 -10.89 -17.30
CA ASN A 46 0.71 -10.61 -17.34
C ASN A 46 0.95 -9.22 -17.95
N GLY A 47 1.70 -8.37 -17.23
CA GLY A 47 1.87 -6.97 -17.58
C GLY A 47 0.79 -6.02 -17.06
N SER A 48 -0.19 -6.49 -16.26
CA SER A 48 -1.17 -5.62 -15.57
C SER A 48 -0.59 -4.87 -14.36
N GLY A 49 0.72 -4.90 -14.12
CA GLY A 49 1.34 -4.14 -13.03
C GLY A 49 1.08 -4.67 -11.62
N LYS A 50 0.74 -5.96 -11.45
CA LYS A 50 0.56 -6.62 -10.13
C LYS A 50 1.77 -6.45 -9.21
N SER A 51 2.97 -6.74 -9.71
CA SER A 51 4.23 -6.52 -8.97
C SER A 51 4.42 -5.05 -8.62
N THR A 52 3.90 -4.14 -9.45
CA THR A 52 3.94 -2.72 -9.15
C THR A 52 2.96 -2.32 -8.06
N LEU A 53 1.75 -2.88 -8.06
CA LEU A 53 0.80 -2.69 -6.97
C LEU A 53 1.38 -3.19 -5.64
N LEU A 54 2.01 -4.37 -5.65
CA LEU A 54 2.73 -4.90 -4.48
C LEU A 54 3.84 -3.95 -4.01
N LYS A 55 4.62 -3.36 -4.93
CA LYS A 55 5.62 -2.33 -4.58
C LYS A 55 4.97 -1.06 -4.02
N ILE A 56 3.80 -0.65 -4.52
CA ILE A 56 3.08 0.52 -4.01
C ILE A 56 2.57 0.26 -2.59
N ILE A 57 1.96 -0.91 -2.35
CA ILE A 57 1.49 -1.34 -1.03
C ILE A 57 2.68 -1.48 -0.06
N ALA A 58 3.80 -2.06 -0.51
CA ALA A 58 5.02 -2.15 0.29
C ALA A 58 5.70 -0.79 0.55
N GLY A 59 5.16 0.32 0.04
CA GLY A 59 5.77 1.64 0.15
C GLY A 59 7.07 1.80 -0.63
N LEU A 60 7.38 0.88 -1.55
CA LEU A 60 8.55 0.92 -2.43
C LEU A 60 8.31 1.74 -3.70
N MET A 61 7.05 2.01 -4.06
CA MET A 61 6.68 2.83 -5.21
C MET A 61 5.57 3.83 -4.90
N VAL A 62 5.73 5.07 -5.40
CA VAL A 62 4.73 6.13 -5.25
C VAL A 62 3.70 5.99 -6.39
N PRO A 63 2.39 5.91 -6.09
CA PRO A 63 1.37 5.99 -7.13
C PRO A 63 1.37 7.39 -7.75
N ASN A 64 0.99 7.53 -9.02
CA ASN A 64 0.96 8.84 -9.69
C ASN A 64 -0.07 9.79 -9.05
N LYS A 65 -1.22 9.24 -8.62
CA LYS A 65 -2.20 9.95 -7.78
C LYS A 65 -2.81 8.97 -6.78
N GLY A 66 -3.42 9.55 -5.74
CA GLY A 66 -4.12 8.79 -4.71
C GLY A 66 -3.30 8.67 -3.44
N ASN A 67 -3.84 7.90 -2.50
CA ASN A 67 -3.32 7.83 -1.16
C ASN A 67 -3.33 6.39 -0.65
N VAL A 68 -2.21 5.95 -0.09
CA VAL A 68 -2.08 4.64 0.55
C VAL A 68 -1.91 4.84 2.05
N LYS A 69 -2.66 4.12 2.86
CA LYS A 69 -2.50 4.04 4.31
C LYS A 69 -2.38 2.58 4.73
N ILE A 70 -1.49 2.28 5.66
CA ILE A 70 -1.37 0.98 6.31
C ILE A 70 -1.49 1.20 7.80
N ASP A 71 -2.33 0.44 8.49
CA ASP A 71 -2.50 0.50 9.94
C ASP A 71 -2.82 1.93 10.42
N SER A 72 -3.75 2.59 9.71
CA SER A 72 -4.07 4.03 9.89
C SER A 72 -2.90 5.02 9.66
N ARG A 73 -1.73 4.57 9.21
CA ARG A 73 -0.58 5.40 8.87
C ARG A 73 -0.48 5.60 7.36
N LYS A 74 -0.46 6.85 6.91
CA LYS A 74 -0.25 7.18 5.50
C LYS A 74 1.18 6.82 5.08
N ILE A 75 1.31 5.78 4.27
CA ILE A 75 2.58 5.45 3.61
C ILE A 75 2.64 6.20 2.28
N LEU A 76 3.21 7.40 2.34
CA LEU A 76 3.79 7.99 1.14
C LEU A 76 5.00 7.13 0.82
N ALA A 77 5.03 6.47 -0.34
CA ALA A 77 6.09 5.52 -0.66
C ALA A 77 7.43 6.13 -0.30
N MET A 78 8.17 5.39 0.54
CA MET A 78 9.26 5.92 1.31
C MET A 78 10.25 6.52 0.33
N SER A 79 10.23 7.84 0.20
CA SER A 79 11.37 8.56 -0.36
C SER A 79 12.55 8.07 0.44
N ARG A 80 13.54 7.53 -0.26
CA ARG A 80 14.69 6.74 0.23
C ARG A 80 15.64 7.57 1.10
N ASN A 81 15.11 8.53 1.85
CA ASN A 81 15.80 9.62 2.52
C ASN A 81 15.48 9.72 4.02
N ARG A 82 14.83 8.71 4.61
CA ARG A 82 15.01 8.47 6.05
C ARG A 82 16.28 7.67 6.22
N ARG A 83 17.35 8.43 6.34
CA ARG A 83 18.69 8.07 6.78
C ARG A 83 18.67 6.78 7.61
N LEU A 84 19.48 5.82 7.17
CA LEU A 84 20.15 4.85 8.03
C LEU A 84 21.08 5.60 9.00
N SER A 85 20.53 6.45 9.85
CA SER A 85 21.24 7.05 10.97
C SER A 85 20.62 6.46 12.22
N HIS A 86 21.36 5.54 12.83
CA HIS A 86 21.07 4.75 14.05
C HIS A 86 20.31 3.43 13.84
N CYS A 87 21.03 2.37 13.44
CA CYS A 87 21.12 1.10 14.20
C CYS A 87 21.89 0.02 13.40
N VAL A 88 23.21 0.18 13.22
CA VAL A 88 24.15 -0.96 13.19
C VAL A 88 25.49 -0.49 13.77
N LEU A 89 25.55 -0.38 15.09
CA LEU A 89 26.81 -0.38 15.85
C LEU A 89 26.50 -1.12 17.16
N HIS A 90 26.51 -2.44 17.06
CA HIS A 90 26.78 -3.30 18.21
C HIS A 90 27.26 -4.68 17.73
N GLN A 91 28.52 -4.74 17.30
CA GLN A 91 29.56 -5.61 17.85
C GLN A 91 30.88 -5.32 17.16
#